data_AF-F6IF97-F1
#
_entry.id   AF-F6IF97-F1
#
_cell.length_a   1.000
_cell.length_b   1.000
_cell.length_c   1.000
_cell.angle_alpha   90.00
_cell.angle_beta   90.00
_cell.angle_gamma   90.00
#
_symmetry.space_group_name_H-M   'P 1'
#
loop_
_entity.id
_entity.type
_entity.pdbx_description
1 polymer ?
#
loop_
_entity_poly.entity_id
_entity_poly.type
_entity_poly.pdbx_seq_one_letter_code
_entity_poly.pdbx_strand_id
1 'polypeptide(L)'
;MASEGHRRGINACVVNEPADVLADTHLAARGFFDTPDGLPERFAGFREGPAGVPAPAVHTGTRPGPLSGVKVLDFAWALVGSITTKTLGDLGAEVVKVESRTRPDLARLDVQVSASQPGNWDDKPWFSHLNTSKRSLSLDMKNPLSHELLDPLIDWADVVVENFSPGTMKKLGLDYDALTARNPGLVMVSGSVFGQTGPMAQEWGVDGTGGALSGRTYLTGYPDRDPVIPGAVPYGDVIVPYVMAAGVAAALQHRRETGRGCHIDATMYEICVQQMRPSLAAAKAGQRPQRSGNAAEGVYFQGVFPASGDDRWVAISAFSPTDKDALVAITGEDIAAWTSAREDHAIAAELQAVGIACGVVQDAEDMIEGDPQLAAREALVMLEHPLLGTFGHIASPMQFSRDGFRPFRAPGMGEHHEEIARQICGIPDERIAQLAQAGVFK
;
A
#
# COMPACT_ATOMS: atom_id res chain seq x y z
N MET A 1 9.68 -20.24 -19.48
CA MET A 1 10.79 -20.93 -18.78
C MET A 1 11.26 -19.97 -17.70
N ALA A 2 11.25 -20.39 -16.44
CA ALA A 2 11.75 -19.55 -15.35
C ALA A 2 13.22 -19.17 -15.62
N SER A 3 13.58 -17.90 -15.40
CA SER A 3 14.95 -17.43 -15.59
C SER A 3 15.90 -18.22 -14.67
N GLU A 4 17.20 -18.28 -15.01
CA GLU A 4 18.21 -18.89 -14.11
C GLU A 4 18.23 -18.21 -12.73
N GLY A 5 17.96 -16.89 -12.68
CA GLY A 5 17.77 -16.15 -11.43
C GLY A 5 16.60 -16.70 -10.60
N HIS A 6 15.45 -16.94 -11.21
CA HIS A 6 14.29 -17.53 -10.53
C HIS A 6 14.58 -18.93 -9.97
N ARG A 7 15.30 -19.78 -10.71
CA ARG A 7 15.72 -21.10 -10.21
C ARG A 7 16.66 -21.02 -9.00
N ARG A 8 17.38 -19.90 -8.86
CA ARG A 8 18.30 -19.64 -7.73
C ARG A 8 17.69 -18.80 -6.62
N GLY A 9 16.40 -18.45 -6.71
CA GLY A 9 15.76 -17.56 -5.74
C GLY A 9 16.29 -16.13 -5.77
N ILE A 10 16.84 -15.69 -6.90
CA ILE A 10 17.27 -14.31 -7.13
C ILE A 10 16.18 -13.62 -7.94
N ASN A 11 15.56 -12.59 -7.36
CA ASN A 11 14.67 -11.70 -8.09
C ASN A 11 15.51 -10.69 -8.84
N ALA A 12 15.47 -10.79 -10.16
CA ALA A 12 16.09 -9.84 -11.07
C ALA A 12 15.13 -9.63 -12.24
N CYS A 13 14.99 -8.39 -12.67
CA CYS A 13 14.18 -8.04 -13.82
C CYS A 13 14.88 -6.96 -14.65
N VAL A 14 14.42 -6.81 -15.89
CA VAL A 14 14.84 -5.72 -16.74
C VAL A 14 14.21 -4.40 -16.26
N VAL A 15 14.91 -3.30 -16.51
CA VAL A 15 14.35 -1.96 -16.36
C VAL A 15 13.79 -1.57 -17.73
N ASN A 16 12.47 -1.62 -17.85
CA ASN A 16 11.76 -1.33 -19.11
C ASN A 16 11.78 0.17 -19.39
N GLU A 17 11.89 0.57 -20.64
CA GLU A 17 11.47 1.91 -21.06
C GLU A 17 9.99 1.90 -21.53
N PRO A 18 9.34 3.06 -21.70
CA PRO A 18 7.91 3.09 -22.07
C PRO A 18 7.55 2.29 -23.34
N ALA A 19 8.46 2.18 -24.31
CA ALA A 19 8.25 1.35 -25.50
C ALA A 19 8.26 -0.16 -25.19
N ASP A 20 9.13 -0.61 -24.27
CA ASP A 20 9.16 -2.01 -23.83
C ASP A 20 7.86 -2.37 -23.11
N VAL A 21 7.32 -1.45 -22.30
CA VAL A 21 6.03 -1.63 -21.60
C VAL A 21 4.89 -1.84 -22.59
N LEU A 22 4.83 -1.07 -23.68
CA LEU A 22 3.82 -1.24 -24.73
C LEU A 22 3.96 -2.58 -25.48
N ALA A 23 5.17 -3.12 -25.55
CA ALA A 23 5.48 -4.40 -26.19
C ALA A 23 5.43 -5.60 -25.21
N ASP A 24 5.10 -5.36 -23.94
CA ASP A 24 5.17 -6.38 -22.90
C ASP A 24 4.10 -7.47 -23.12
N THR A 25 4.56 -8.70 -23.30
CA THR A 25 3.70 -9.85 -23.60
C THR A 25 2.81 -10.28 -22.42
N HIS A 26 3.20 -9.98 -21.18
CA HIS A 26 2.38 -10.25 -20.00
C HIS A 26 1.21 -9.28 -19.91
N LEU A 27 1.48 -7.98 -20.10
CA LEU A 27 0.43 -6.95 -20.16
C LEU A 27 -0.53 -7.20 -21.34
N ALA A 28 0.01 -7.55 -22.51
CA ALA A 28 -0.80 -7.90 -23.69
C ALA A 28 -1.68 -9.14 -23.44
N ALA A 29 -1.14 -10.21 -22.84
CA ALA A 29 -1.89 -11.43 -22.55
C ALA A 29 -3.02 -11.23 -21.53
N ARG A 30 -2.95 -10.17 -20.72
CA ARG A 30 -3.98 -9.77 -19.76
C ARG A 30 -4.96 -8.73 -20.32
N GLY A 31 -4.82 -8.36 -21.60
CA GLY A 31 -5.69 -7.39 -22.26
C GLY A 31 -5.59 -5.98 -21.66
N PHE A 32 -4.44 -5.65 -21.07
CA PHE A 32 -4.23 -4.39 -20.35
C PHE A 32 -4.32 -3.17 -21.27
N PHE A 33 -3.94 -3.34 -22.55
CA PHE A 33 -4.03 -2.32 -23.59
C PHE A 33 -5.26 -2.50 -24.50
N ASP A 34 -6.24 -3.33 -24.13
CA ASP A 34 -7.49 -3.54 -24.89
C ASP A 34 -8.46 -2.37 -24.67
N THR A 35 -8.03 -1.18 -25.06
CA THR A 35 -8.75 0.09 -24.97
C THR A 35 -8.80 0.75 -26.35
N PRO A 36 -9.74 1.67 -26.62
CA PRO A 36 -9.89 2.29 -27.94
C PRO A 36 -8.62 2.99 -28.43
N ASP A 37 -7.86 3.60 -27.52
CA ASP A 37 -6.61 4.30 -27.83
C ASP A 37 -5.37 3.43 -27.62
N GLY A 38 -5.54 2.15 -27.22
CA GLY A 38 -4.48 1.20 -26.90
C GLY A 38 -3.49 1.69 -25.86
N LEU A 39 -3.96 2.44 -24.86
CA LEU A 39 -3.25 2.91 -23.68
C LEU A 39 -4.00 2.47 -22.41
N PRO A 40 -3.35 2.43 -21.23
CA PRO A 40 -4.02 2.00 -20.02
C PRO A 40 -5.14 2.96 -19.60
N GLU A 41 -6.38 2.44 -19.54
CA GLU A 41 -7.56 3.15 -19.02
C GLU A 41 -8.30 2.36 -17.93
N ARG A 42 -8.02 1.06 -17.77
CA ARG A 42 -8.69 0.20 -16.79
C ARG A 42 -8.04 0.34 -15.43
N PHE A 43 -8.83 0.69 -14.41
CA PHE A 43 -8.37 0.83 -13.03
C PHE A 43 -8.30 -0.50 -12.27
N ALA A 44 -9.34 -1.36 -12.38
CA ALA A 44 -9.42 -2.65 -11.70
C ALA A 44 -10.18 -3.69 -12.53
N GLY A 45 -9.78 -4.97 -12.41
CA GLY A 45 -10.48 -6.13 -12.98
C GLY A 45 -11.32 -6.84 -11.91
N PHE A 46 -12.57 -7.17 -12.25
CA PHE A 46 -13.49 -7.88 -11.36
C PHE A 46 -13.89 -9.22 -11.97
N ARG A 47 -13.73 -10.32 -11.21
CA ARG A 47 -14.43 -11.57 -11.48
C ARG A 47 -15.67 -11.59 -10.59
N GLU A 48 -16.84 -11.43 -11.20
CA GLU A 48 -18.10 -11.46 -10.44
C GLU A 48 -18.31 -12.83 -9.78
N GLY A 49 -18.84 -12.80 -8.55
CA GLY A 49 -19.27 -13.99 -7.85
C GLY A 49 -20.58 -14.58 -8.40
N PRO A 50 -21.00 -15.74 -7.88
CA PRO A 50 -22.29 -16.36 -8.18
C PRO A 50 -23.49 -15.44 -7.85
N ALA A 51 -24.70 -15.84 -8.26
CA ALA A 51 -25.93 -15.07 -8.04
C ALA A 51 -26.12 -14.71 -6.55
N GLY A 52 -26.52 -13.46 -6.30
CA GLY A 52 -26.42 -12.83 -4.99
C GLY A 52 -27.33 -13.43 -3.91
N VAL A 53 -26.84 -13.40 -2.68
CA VAL A 53 -27.64 -13.56 -1.46
C VAL A 53 -28.15 -12.16 -1.07
N PRO A 54 -29.32 -12.00 -0.43
CA PRO A 54 -29.73 -10.68 0.06
C PRO A 54 -28.63 -10.05 0.92
N ALA A 55 -28.01 -8.99 0.42
CA ALA A 55 -26.95 -8.29 1.15
C ALA A 55 -27.58 -7.45 2.27
N PRO A 56 -26.89 -7.27 3.41
CA PRO A 56 -27.33 -6.32 4.41
C PRO A 56 -27.35 -4.92 3.79
N ALA A 57 -28.53 -4.28 3.81
CA ALA A 57 -28.70 -2.92 3.31
C ALA A 57 -27.81 -1.91 4.07
N VAL A 58 -27.49 -2.21 5.34
CA VAL A 58 -26.63 -1.41 6.22
C VAL A 58 -25.79 -2.36 7.08
N HIS A 59 -24.47 -2.15 7.08
CA HIS A 59 -23.59 -2.73 8.08
C HIS A 59 -23.77 -1.95 9.38
N THR A 60 -24.11 -2.66 10.47
CA THR A 60 -24.17 -2.05 11.80
C THR A 60 -23.09 -2.70 12.65
N GLY A 61 -22.27 -1.87 13.28
CA GLY A 61 -21.13 -2.27 14.09
C GLY A 61 -20.97 -1.33 15.27
N THR A 62 -20.09 -1.70 16.19
CA THR A 62 -19.82 -0.91 17.40
C THR A 62 -18.65 0.06 17.22
N ARG A 63 -17.79 -0.19 16.22
CA ARG A 63 -16.67 0.70 15.87
C ARG A 63 -17.19 1.90 15.08
N PRO A 64 -16.90 3.14 15.50
CA PRO A 64 -17.28 4.32 14.73
C PRO A 64 -16.49 4.40 13.42
N GLY A 65 -17.08 5.02 12.40
CA GLY A 65 -16.44 5.27 11.11
C GLY A 65 -17.28 4.81 9.91
N PRO A 66 -16.90 5.22 8.69
CA PRO A 66 -17.66 4.95 7.47
C PRO A 66 -17.74 3.46 7.10
N LEU A 67 -16.84 2.61 7.63
CA LEU A 67 -16.86 1.16 7.45
C LEU A 67 -17.31 0.40 8.70
N SER A 68 -18.00 1.06 9.62
CA SER A 68 -18.62 0.43 10.79
C SER A 68 -19.44 -0.81 10.40
N GLY A 69 -19.16 -1.93 11.06
CA GLY A 69 -19.85 -3.21 10.87
C GLY A 69 -19.41 -4.01 9.63
N VAL A 70 -18.44 -3.50 8.86
CA VAL A 70 -17.77 -4.29 7.82
C VAL A 70 -16.75 -5.21 8.49
N LYS A 71 -16.77 -6.49 8.11
CA LYS A 71 -15.94 -7.53 8.70
C LYS A 71 -14.86 -7.99 7.72
N VAL A 72 -13.60 -7.84 8.10
CA VAL A 72 -12.44 -8.12 7.23
C VAL A 72 -11.60 -9.24 7.82
N LEU A 73 -11.40 -10.29 7.02
CA LEU A 73 -10.47 -11.37 7.32
C LEU A 73 -9.17 -11.11 6.54
N ASP A 74 -8.10 -10.82 7.28
CA ASP A 74 -6.82 -10.34 6.77
C ASP A 74 -5.78 -11.47 6.81
N PHE A 75 -5.47 -12.07 5.66
CA PHE A 75 -4.36 -13.02 5.49
C PHE A 75 -3.09 -12.33 4.97
N ALA A 76 -3.09 -11.01 4.84
CA ALA A 76 -1.97 -10.30 4.25
C ALA A 76 -0.71 -10.39 5.10
N TRP A 77 0.42 -10.23 4.43
CA TRP A 77 1.74 -10.14 5.04
C TRP A 77 2.58 -9.07 4.33
N ALA A 78 3.62 -8.59 5.00
CA ALA A 78 4.43 -7.45 4.55
C ALA A 78 3.59 -6.17 4.45
N LEU A 79 3.81 -5.34 3.42
CA LEU A 79 3.29 -3.97 3.34
C LEU A 79 1.90 -3.93 2.71
N VAL A 80 1.75 -4.37 1.46
CA VAL A 80 0.60 -3.99 0.63
C VAL A 80 -0.75 -4.34 1.24
N GLY A 81 -0.98 -5.62 1.52
CA GLY A 81 -2.25 -6.04 2.10
C GLY A 81 -2.42 -5.55 3.54
N SER A 82 -1.33 -5.43 4.32
CA SER A 82 -1.38 -4.92 5.69
C SER A 82 -1.84 -3.46 5.74
N ILE A 83 -1.33 -2.59 4.85
CA ILE A 83 -1.75 -1.19 4.72
C ILE A 83 -3.19 -1.11 4.23
N THR A 84 -3.59 -2.01 3.32
CA THR A 84 -4.97 -2.10 2.82
C THR A 84 -5.94 -2.31 3.98
N THR A 85 -5.72 -3.36 4.78
CA THR A 85 -6.61 -3.71 5.89
C THR A 85 -6.47 -2.77 7.09
N LYS A 86 -5.30 -2.16 7.30
CA LYS A 86 -5.15 -1.02 8.23
C LYS A 86 -6.04 0.14 7.81
N THR A 87 -6.03 0.51 6.54
CA THR A 87 -6.89 1.61 6.02
C THR A 87 -8.36 1.29 6.27
N LEU A 88 -8.81 0.06 6.00
CA LEU A 88 -10.18 -0.36 6.27
C LEU A 88 -10.53 -0.34 7.76
N GLY A 89 -9.63 -0.86 8.61
CA GLY A 89 -9.82 -0.94 10.07
C GLY A 89 -9.80 0.42 10.76
N ASP A 90 -8.91 1.31 10.32
CA ASP A 90 -8.84 2.69 10.79
C ASP A 90 -10.10 3.47 10.40
N LEU A 91 -10.74 3.13 9.27
CA LEU A 91 -12.05 3.66 8.85
C LEU A 91 -13.25 2.97 9.54
N GLY A 92 -13.01 2.13 10.55
CA GLY A 92 -14.03 1.54 11.41
C GLY A 92 -14.37 0.08 11.13
N ALA A 93 -13.74 -0.58 10.16
CA ALA A 93 -13.97 -2.01 9.94
C ALA A 93 -13.48 -2.86 11.12
N GLU A 94 -14.10 -4.02 11.32
CA GLU A 94 -13.64 -5.06 12.25
C GLU A 94 -12.67 -5.98 11.51
N VAL A 95 -11.38 -5.91 11.84
CA VAL A 95 -10.33 -6.66 11.13
C VAL A 95 -9.77 -7.77 12.02
N VAL A 96 -9.83 -9.01 11.53
CA VAL A 96 -9.15 -10.17 12.11
C VAL A 96 -7.98 -10.53 11.20
N LYS A 97 -6.76 -10.26 11.66
CA LYS A 97 -5.52 -10.70 11.00
C LYS A 97 -5.21 -12.14 11.36
N VAL A 98 -5.13 -13.00 10.36
CA VAL A 98 -4.73 -14.40 10.49
C VAL A 98 -3.26 -14.53 10.07
N GLU A 99 -2.43 -14.97 11.00
CA GLU A 99 -0.99 -15.17 10.81
C GLU A 99 -0.56 -16.52 11.41
N SER A 100 0.72 -16.92 11.28
CA SER A 100 1.23 -18.16 11.88
C SER A 100 2.55 -17.90 12.58
N ARG A 101 2.78 -18.50 13.75
CA ARG A 101 4.08 -18.45 14.44
C ARG A 101 5.17 -19.20 13.67
N THR A 102 4.79 -20.20 12.86
CA THR A 102 5.74 -20.97 12.04
C THR A 102 6.21 -20.19 10.81
N ARG A 103 5.43 -19.21 10.37
CA ARG A 103 5.74 -18.33 9.24
C ARG A 103 5.16 -16.95 9.52
N PRO A 104 5.79 -16.18 10.43
CA PRO A 104 5.27 -14.89 10.85
C PRO A 104 5.28 -13.90 9.68
N ASP A 105 4.45 -12.86 9.80
CA ASP A 105 4.46 -11.73 8.88
C ASP A 105 5.89 -11.18 8.74
N LEU A 106 6.31 -10.84 7.52
CA LEU A 106 7.63 -10.26 7.26
C LEU A 106 7.88 -8.98 8.08
N ALA A 107 6.84 -8.19 8.37
CA ALA A 107 6.97 -7.01 9.22
C ALA A 107 7.30 -7.33 10.70
N ARG A 108 7.11 -8.58 11.15
CA ARG A 108 7.50 -9.06 12.49
C ARG A 108 8.92 -9.61 12.56
N LEU A 109 9.54 -9.85 11.40
CA LEU A 109 10.93 -10.32 11.31
C LEU A 109 11.93 -9.17 11.22
N ASP A 110 11.43 -7.97 10.96
CA ASP A 110 12.24 -6.80 10.71
C ASP A 110 12.97 -6.31 11.98
N VAL A 111 14.22 -5.89 11.84
CA VAL A 111 15.06 -5.37 12.93
C VAL A 111 15.64 -4.03 12.50
N GLN A 112 14.76 -3.04 12.34
CA GLN A 112 15.13 -1.72 11.83
C GLN A 112 15.58 -0.72 12.90
N VAL A 113 15.23 -0.93 14.17
CA VAL A 113 15.55 0.00 15.26
C VAL A 113 16.15 -0.71 16.47
N SER A 114 16.88 0.03 17.29
CA SER A 114 17.55 -0.47 18.50
C SER A 114 16.59 -1.09 19.54
N ALA A 115 15.31 -0.72 19.52
CA ALA A 115 14.29 -1.30 20.40
C ALA A 115 13.87 -2.72 20.00
N SER A 116 14.10 -3.14 18.74
CA SER A 116 13.71 -4.45 18.23
C SER A 116 14.72 -5.53 18.65
N GLN A 117 14.26 -6.60 19.32
CA GLN A 117 15.12 -7.73 19.69
C GLN A 117 15.01 -8.90 18.70
N PRO A 118 16.12 -9.55 18.30
CA PRO A 118 16.06 -10.78 17.53
C PRO A 118 15.22 -11.86 18.24
N GLY A 119 14.29 -12.49 17.51
CA GLY A 119 13.45 -13.56 18.04
C GLY A 119 12.19 -13.11 18.81
N ASN A 120 12.05 -11.82 19.12
CA ASN A 120 10.77 -11.26 19.55
C ASN A 120 9.98 -10.79 18.33
N TRP A 121 8.70 -11.12 18.23
CA TRP A 121 7.84 -10.76 17.09
C TRP A 121 6.94 -9.56 17.34
N ASP A 122 6.86 -9.09 18.59
CA ASP A 122 5.88 -8.11 19.03
C ASP A 122 6.49 -6.73 19.34
N ASP A 123 7.83 -6.60 19.31
CA ASP A 123 8.54 -5.33 19.52
C ASP A 123 8.97 -4.67 18.20
N LYS A 124 8.22 -4.88 17.11
CA LYS A 124 8.56 -4.35 15.78
C LYS A 124 7.78 -3.07 15.47
N PRO A 125 8.43 -1.89 15.37
CA PRO A 125 7.75 -0.65 15.00
C PRO A 125 7.09 -0.73 13.62
N TRP A 126 7.73 -1.41 12.66
CA TRP A 126 7.18 -1.57 11.32
C TRP A 126 5.87 -2.36 11.35
N PHE A 127 5.84 -3.50 12.04
CA PHE A 127 4.59 -4.23 12.25
C PHE A 127 3.54 -3.37 12.95
N SER A 128 3.93 -2.68 14.03
CA SER A 128 3.03 -1.84 14.82
C SER A 128 2.40 -0.74 13.97
N HIS A 129 3.20 -0.09 13.12
CA HIS A 129 2.75 0.94 12.21
C HIS A 129 1.74 0.41 11.17
N LEU A 130 2.03 -0.73 10.56
CA LEU A 130 1.24 -1.31 9.46
C LEU A 130 -0.05 -2.03 9.90
N ASN A 131 -0.23 -2.30 11.20
CA ASN A 131 -1.29 -3.18 11.70
C ASN A 131 -2.16 -2.58 12.80
N THR A 132 -2.27 -1.26 12.89
CA THR A 132 -3.28 -0.61 13.75
C THR A 132 -4.69 -1.05 13.37
N SER A 133 -5.59 -0.98 14.35
CA SER A 133 -7.01 -1.30 14.19
C SER A 133 -7.31 -2.76 13.81
N LYS A 134 -6.47 -3.70 14.23
CA LYS A 134 -6.64 -5.14 13.96
C LYS A 134 -6.63 -5.98 15.23
N ARG A 135 -7.39 -7.07 15.23
CA ARG A 135 -7.24 -8.18 16.19
C ARG A 135 -6.39 -9.27 15.53
N SER A 136 -5.58 -9.99 16.29
CA SER A 136 -4.68 -11.03 15.77
C SER A 136 -5.12 -12.44 16.17
N LEU A 137 -5.25 -13.29 15.15
CA LEU A 137 -5.36 -14.75 15.21
C LEU A 137 -4.08 -15.37 14.63
N SER A 138 -3.44 -16.22 15.39
CA SER A 138 -2.31 -17.06 14.99
C SER A 138 -2.89 -18.44 14.82
N LEU A 139 -2.63 -19.01 13.67
CA LEU A 139 -3.26 -20.23 13.25
C LEU A 139 -2.27 -21.02 12.38
N ASP A 140 -2.03 -22.28 12.73
CA ASP A 140 -1.42 -23.22 11.81
C ASP A 140 -2.46 -23.64 10.78
N MET A 141 -2.53 -22.89 9.68
CA MET A 141 -3.50 -23.15 8.59
C MET A 141 -3.32 -24.51 7.91
N LYS A 142 -2.24 -25.25 8.18
CA LYS A 142 -2.06 -26.62 7.66
C LYS A 142 -2.65 -27.68 8.57
N ASN A 143 -2.94 -27.35 9.83
CA ASN A 143 -3.60 -28.26 10.75
C ASN A 143 -5.08 -28.40 10.31
N PRO A 144 -5.58 -29.62 10.02
CA PRO A 144 -6.97 -29.80 9.61
C PRO A 144 -7.99 -29.27 10.63
N LEU A 145 -7.66 -29.27 11.92
CA LEU A 145 -8.52 -28.74 12.98
C LEU A 145 -8.67 -27.21 12.91
N SER A 146 -7.80 -26.50 12.17
CA SER A 146 -7.91 -25.05 11.97
C SER A 146 -9.18 -24.64 11.21
N HIS A 147 -9.81 -25.57 10.48
CA HIS A 147 -11.12 -25.33 9.87
C HIS A 147 -12.24 -25.08 10.90
N GLU A 148 -12.09 -25.56 12.14
CA GLU A 148 -13.05 -25.20 13.21
C GLU A 148 -13.07 -23.69 13.49
N LEU A 149 -12.00 -22.96 13.14
CA LEU A 149 -11.96 -21.49 13.20
C LEU A 149 -12.14 -20.84 11.82
N LEU A 150 -11.48 -21.35 10.77
CA LEU A 150 -11.53 -20.73 9.44
C LEU A 150 -12.95 -20.72 8.88
N ASP A 151 -13.69 -21.82 9.00
CA ASP A 151 -15.01 -21.96 8.40
C ASP A 151 -16.02 -20.95 8.99
N PRO A 152 -16.13 -20.79 10.33
CA PRO A 152 -16.94 -19.70 10.91
C PRO A 152 -16.43 -18.29 10.57
N LEU A 153 -15.11 -18.09 10.47
CA LEU A 153 -14.56 -16.78 10.09
C LEU A 153 -14.90 -16.41 8.65
N ILE A 154 -14.93 -17.37 7.73
CA ILE A 154 -15.35 -17.17 6.34
C ILE A 154 -16.84 -16.83 6.26
N ASP A 155 -17.68 -17.45 7.09
CA ASP A 155 -19.10 -17.11 7.19
C ASP A 155 -19.32 -15.71 7.76
N TRP A 156 -18.47 -15.31 8.70
CA TRP A 156 -18.51 -14.00 9.34
C TRP A 156 -18.04 -12.89 8.41
N ALA A 157 -17.05 -13.14 7.56
CA ALA A 157 -16.37 -12.12 6.78
C ALA A 157 -17.22 -11.52 5.66
N ASP A 158 -17.10 -10.20 5.48
CA ASP A 158 -17.56 -9.48 4.30
C ASP A 158 -16.47 -9.41 3.23
N VAL A 159 -15.23 -9.25 3.69
CA VAL A 159 -14.05 -9.02 2.87
C VAL A 159 -12.94 -9.99 3.29
N VAL A 160 -12.27 -10.58 2.32
CA VAL A 160 -10.99 -11.28 2.52
C VAL A 160 -9.90 -10.53 1.75
N VAL A 161 -8.79 -10.24 2.42
CA VAL A 161 -7.61 -9.62 1.81
C VAL A 161 -6.41 -10.54 1.95
N GLU A 162 -5.70 -10.77 0.85
CA GLU A 162 -4.46 -11.53 0.83
C GLU A 162 -3.49 -10.96 -0.23
N ASN A 163 -2.20 -11.19 -0.03
CA ASN A 163 -1.16 -10.81 -0.98
C ASN A 163 -0.03 -11.85 -1.06
N PHE A 164 -0.40 -13.12 -1.04
CA PHE A 164 0.55 -14.22 -1.24
C PHE A 164 0.89 -14.39 -2.73
N SER A 165 1.99 -15.12 -3.00
CA SER A 165 2.29 -15.54 -4.36
C SER A 165 1.11 -16.36 -4.93
N PRO A 166 0.70 -16.11 -6.19
CA PRO A 166 -0.45 -16.78 -6.80
C PRO A 166 -0.43 -18.30 -6.65
N GLY A 167 -1.57 -18.88 -6.30
CA GLY A 167 -1.73 -20.31 -6.01
C GLY A 167 -1.47 -20.72 -4.55
N THR A 168 -0.94 -19.84 -3.70
CA THR A 168 -0.79 -20.13 -2.26
C THR A 168 -2.13 -20.36 -1.58
N MET A 169 -3.09 -19.43 -1.75
CA MET A 169 -4.45 -19.58 -1.20
C MET A 169 -5.15 -20.84 -1.71
N LYS A 170 -4.96 -21.18 -3.00
CA LYS A 170 -5.50 -22.41 -3.57
C LYS A 170 -4.95 -23.68 -2.91
N LYS A 171 -3.66 -23.71 -2.58
CA LYS A 171 -3.05 -24.84 -1.83
C LYS A 171 -3.58 -24.96 -0.40
N LEU A 172 -4.05 -23.86 0.18
CA LEU A 172 -4.70 -23.82 1.49
C LEU A 172 -6.21 -24.11 1.41
N GLY A 173 -6.79 -24.24 0.21
CA GLY A 173 -8.24 -24.36 0.03
C GLY A 173 -9.01 -23.07 0.36
N LEU A 174 -8.34 -21.91 0.27
CA LEU A 174 -8.87 -20.60 0.61
C LEU A 174 -8.87 -19.65 -0.60
N ASP A 175 -8.80 -20.15 -1.83
CA ASP A 175 -8.98 -19.32 -3.02
C ASP A 175 -10.44 -18.90 -3.21
N TYR A 176 -10.68 -17.87 -4.03
CA TYR A 176 -12.00 -17.26 -4.17
C TYR A 176 -13.11 -18.27 -4.50
N ASP A 177 -12.84 -19.26 -5.36
CA ASP A 177 -13.83 -20.27 -5.73
C ASP A 177 -14.21 -21.17 -4.54
N ALA A 178 -13.24 -21.52 -3.69
CA ALA A 178 -13.51 -22.28 -2.45
C ALA A 178 -14.26 -21.42 -1.41
N LEU A 179 -13.85 -20.16 -1.23
CA LEU A 179 -14.49 -19.26 -0.27
C LEU A 179 -15.92 -18.91 -0.67
N THR A 180 -16.18 -18.65 -1.94
CA THR A 180 -17.53 -18.28 -2.42
C THR A 180 -18.52 -19.44 -2.47
N ALA A 181 -18.03 -20.69 -2.55
CA ALA A 181 -18.88 -21.87 -2.37
C ALA A 181 -19.53 -21.88 -0.97
N ARG A 182 -18.87 -21.27 0.02
CA ARG A 182 -19.36 -21.13 1.40
C ARG A 182 -20.05 -19.78 1.64
N ASN A 183 -19.44 -18.68 1.20
CA ASN A 183 -19.95 -17.31 1.34
C ASN A 183 -20.07 -16.62 -0.04
N PRO A 184 -21.21 -16.76 -0.74
CA PRO A 184 -21.42 -16.18 -2.08
C PRO A 184 -21.33 -14.64 -2.16
N GLY A 185 -21.53 -13.96 -1.03
CA GLY A 185 -21.46 -12.50 -0.92
C GLY A 185 -20.06 -11.96 -0.66
N LEU A 186 -19.05 -12.81 -0.56
CA LEU A 186 -17.69 -12.41 -0.20
C LEU A 186 -17.05 -11.52 -1.27
N VAL A 187 -16.44 -10.41 -0.83
CA VAL A 187 -15.47 -9.66 -1.64
C VAL A 187 -14.08 -10.17 -1.28
N MET A 188 -13.32 -10.67 -2.26
CA MET A 188 -11.92 -11.05 -2.05
C MET A 188 -11.02 -10.12 -2.84
N VAL A 189 -9.91 -9.69 -2.22
CA VAL A 189 -8.86 -8.93 -2.91
C VAL A 189 -7.55 -9.68 -2.80
N SER A 190 -6.95 -9.96 -3.95
CA SER A 190 -5.65 -10.62 -4.09
C SER A 190 -4.64 -9.63 -4.64
N GLY A 191 -3.65 -9.26 -3.84
CA GLY A 191 -2.53 -8.40 -4.25
C GLY A 191 -1.31 -9.21 -4.69
N SER A 192 -0.78 -8.99 -5.89
CA SER A 192 0.52 -9.56 -6.27
C SER A 192 1.26 -8.66 -7.26
N VAL A 193 2.54 -8.94 -7.53
CA VAL A 193 3.30 -8.11 -8.48
C VAL A 193 2.76 -8.23 -9.90
N PHE A 194 2.48 -9.46 -10.34
CA PHE A 194 2.09 -9.77 -11.73
C PHE A 194 0.60 -10.05 -11.93
N GLY A 195 -0.20 -10.07 -10.86
CA GLY A 195 -1.60 -10.49 -10.88
C GLY A 195 -1.78 -12.01 -10.80
N GLN A 196 -3.03 -12.47 -10.79
CA GLN A 196 -3.39 -13.90 -10.65
C GLN A 196 -3.36 -14.68 -11.98
N THR A 197 -3.23 -14.00 -13.12
CA THR A 197 -3.28 -14.59 -14.47
C THR A 197 -2.21 -14.00 -15.38
N GLY A 198 -1.97 -14.62 -16.54
CA GLY A 198 -0.96 -14.20 -17.50
C GLY A 198 0.37 -14.96 -17.38
N PRO A 199 1.27 -14.81 -18.38
CA PRO A 199 2.53 -15.55 -18.47
C PRO A 199 3.45 -15.42 -17.25
N MET A 200 3.45 -14.27 -16.58
CA MET A 200 4.30 -13.99 -15.42
C MET A 200 3.60 -14.21 -14.07
N ALA A 201 2.35 -14.71 -14.04
CA ALA A 201 1.59 -14.84 -12.79
C ALA A 201 2.23 -15.75 -11.75
N GLN A 202 3.07 -16.69 -12.16
CA GLN A 202 3.79 -17.60 -11.25
C GLN A 202 5.18 -17.08 -10.86
N GLU A 203 5.57 -15.91 -11.37
CA GLU A 203 6.81 -15.27 -10.99
C GLU A 203 6.62 -14.51 -9.66
N TRP A 204 7.71 -14.39 -8.91
CA TRP A 204 7.72 -13.63 -7.67
C TRP A 204 8.42 -12.29 -7.88
N GLY A 205 7.96 -11.27 -7.17
CA GLY A 205 8.43 -9.91 -7.30
C GLY A 205 8.38 -9.18 -5.96
N VAL A 206 9.08 -8.04 -5.90
CA VAL A 206 8.94 -7.03 -4.85
C VAL A 206 8.67 -5.69 -5.54
N ASP A 207 8.50 -4.61 -4.78
CA ASP A 207 8.26 -3.29 -5.37
C ASP A 207 9.25 -2.90 -6.47
N GLY A 208 10.55 -3.07 -6.22
CA GLY A 208 11.58 -2.77 -7.21
C GLY A 208 11.37 -3.50 -8.54
N THR A 209 10.78 -4.69 -8.51
CA THR A 209 10.37 -5.44 -9.72
C THR A 209 9.25 -4.72 -10.46
N GLY A 210 8.19 -4.31 -9.75
CA GLY A 210 7.06 -3.58 -10.33
C GLY A 210 7.48 -2.20 -10.86
N GLY A 211 8.33 -1.48 -10.13
CA GLY A 211 8.88 -0.18 -10.53
C GLY A 211 9.76 -0.26 -11.78
N ALA A 212 10.62 -1.29 -11.86
CA ALA A 212 11.51 -1.50 -13.00
C ALA A 212 10.74 -1.88 -14.27
N LEU A 213 9.80 -2.83 -14.17
CA LEU A 213 9.04 -3.29 -15.32
C LEU A 213 8.02 -2.25 -15.81
N SER A 214 7.49 -1.39 -14.93
CA SER A 214 6.52 -0.35 -15.31
C SER A 214 7.12 0.84 -16.06
N GLY A 215 8.45 0.89 -16.23
CA GLY A 215 9.17 2.02 -16.80
C GLY A 215 9.33 3.21 -15.85
N ARG A 216 8.83 3.09 -14.61
CA ARG A 216 8.99 4.13 -13.59
C ARG A 216 10.45 4.31 -13.19
N THR A 217 11.16 3.22 -12.91
CA THR A 217 12.60 3.29 -12.58
C THR A 217 13.39 3.93 -13.73
N TYR A 218 13.12 3.53 -14.98
CA TYR A 218 13.79 4.10 -16.14
C TYR A 218 13.63 5.63 -16.26
N LEU A 219 12.44 6.15 -15.95
CA LEU A 219 12.10 7.57 -16.04
C LEU A 219 12.44 8.38 -14.78
N THR A 220 13.00 7.75 -13.75
CA THR A 220 13.37 8.44 -12.50
C THR A 220 14.88 8.73 -12.46
N GLY A 221 15.24 9.99 -12.20
CA GLY A 221 16.62 10.44 -12.03
C GLY A 221 17.02 11.55 -13.00
N TYR A 222 18.31 11.85 -13.07
CA TYR A 222 18.86 12.82 -14.01
C TYR A 222 19.24 12.17 -15.35
N PRO A 223 19.14 12.90 -16.49
CA PRO A 223 19.40 12.35 -17.82
C PRO A 223 20.85 11.87 -18.02
N ASP A 224 21.81 12.49 -17.35
CA ASP A 224 23.25 12.20 -17.40
C ASP A 224 23.69 11.14 -16.38
N ARG A 225 22.74 10.51 -15.67
CA ARG A 225 22.99 9.51 -14.63
C ARG A 225 22.19 8.23 -14.88
N ASP A 226 22.59 7.18 -14.17
CA ASP A 226 21.86 5.91 -14.15
C ASP A 226 20.44 6.09 -13.59
N PRO A 227 19.47 5.25 -14.02
CA PRO A 227 18.14 5.21 -13.43
C PRO A 227 18.20 4.94 -11.92
N VAL A 228 17.31 5.58 -11.17
CA VAL A 228 17.20 5.38 -9.72
C VAL A 228 15.83 4.85 -9.34
N ILE A 229 15.75 4.05 -8.29
CA ILE A 229 14.46 3.66 -7.70
C ILE A 229 13.94 4.90 -6.94
N PRO A 230 12.72 5.39 -7.23
CA PRO A 230 12.21 6.59 -6.59
C PRO A 230 11.89 6.37 -5.10
N GLY A 231 12.38 7.29 -4.26
CA GLY A 231 11.96 7.47 -2.87
C GLY A 231 12.61 6.54 -1.83
N ALA A 232 12.44 6.89 -0.56
CA ALA A 232 12.83 6.06 0.58
C ALA A 232 11.86 4.90 0.84
N VAL A 233 10.59 5.07 0.45
CA VAL A 233 9.56 4.03 0.50
C VAL A 233 9.20 3.61 -0.93
N PRO A 234 9.16 2.30 -1.24
CA PRO A 234 8.89 1.83 -2.60
C PRO A 234 7.47 2.22 -3.09
N TYR A 235 7.36 2.74 -4.33
CA TYR A 235 6.16 3.43 -4.83
C TYR A 235 4.91 2.52 -4.95
N GLY A 236 5.06 1.34 -5.53
CA GLY A 236 4.03 0.32 -5.65
C GLY A 236 3.50 -0.12 -4.28
N ASP A 237 4.39 -0.31 -3.31
CA ASP A 237 4.03 -0.70 -1.94
C ASP A 237 3.15 0.36 -1.22
N VAL A 238 3.18 1.62 -1.65
CA VAL A 238 2.34 2.69 -1.08
C VAL A 238 1.11 3.02 -1.89
N ILE A 239 1.11 2.92 -3.23
CA ILE A 239 -0.06 3.24 -4.04
C ILE A 239 -1.07 2.09 -4.11
N VAL A 240 -0.58 0.85 -4.24
CA VAL A 240 -1.43 -0.34 -4.42
C VAL A 240 -2.38 -0.55 -3.24
N PRO A 241 -2.00 -0.35 -1.96
CA PRO A 241 -2.91 -0.52 -0.84
C PRO A 241 -4.13 0.39 -0.88
N TYR A 242 -3.96 1.64 -1.30
CA TYR A 242 -5.06 2.60 -1.39
C TYR A 242 -5.97 2.26 -2.57
N VAL A 243 -5.41 1.78 -3.68
CA VAL A 243 -6.19 1.25 -4.81
C VAL A 243 -7.01 0.04 -4.38
N MET A 244 -6.41 -0.91 -3.64
CA MET A 244 -7.10 -2.07 -3.09
C MET A 244 -8.22 -1.67 -2.12
N ALA A 245 -7.95 -0.76 -1.17
CA ALA A 245 -8.96 -0.30 -0.21
C ALA A 245 -10.13 0.42 -0.90
N ALA A 246 -9.86 1.26 -1.90
CA ALA A 246 -10.89 1.90 -2.71
C ALA A 246 -11.71 0.86 -3.51
N GLY A 247 -11.04 -0.15 -4.08
CA GLY A 247 -11.69 -1.27 -4.76
C GLY A 247 -12.62 -2.07 -3.84
N VAL A 248 -12.19 -2.34 -2.60
CA VAL A 248 -13.04 -2.97 -1.57
C VAL A 248 -14.27 -2.13 -1.28
N ALA A 249 -14.11 -0.82 -1.04
CA ALA A 249 -15.23 0.07 -0.75
C ALA A 249 -16.25 0.10 -1.91
N ALA A 250 -15.77 0.19 -3.15
CA ALA A 250 -16.61 0.14 -4.34
C ALA A 250 -17.32 -1.22 -4.51
N ALA A 251 -16.61 -2.33 -4.28
CA ALA A 251 -17.19 -3.67 -4.34
C ALA A 251 -18.26 -3.90 -3.26
N LEU A 252 -18.04 -3.40 -2.03
CA LEU A 252 -19.04 -3.45 -0.97
C LEU A 252 -20.29 -2.62 -1.32
N GLN A 253 -20.12 -1.45 -1.94
CA GLN A 253 -21.24 -0.65 -2.43
C GLN A 253 -22.01 -1.41 -3.54
N HIS A 254 -21.31 -1.96 -4.53
CA HIS A 254 -21.94 -2.75 -5.59
C HIS A 254 -22.69 -3.97 -5.02
N ARG A 255 -22.09 -4.66 -4.05
CA ARG A 255 -22.72 -5.79 -3.35
C ARG A 255 -24.01 -5.38 -2.62
N ARG A 256 -24.08 -4.18 -2.03
CA ARG A 256 -25.32 -3.70 -1.38
C ARG A 256 -26.48 -3.59 -2.38
N GLU A 257 -26.18 -3.25 -3.62
CA GLU A 257 -27.18 -3.09 -4.69
C GLU A 257 -27.56 -4.41 -5.35
N THR A 258 -26.61 -5.34 -5.49
CA THR A 258 -26.79 -6.55 -6.29
C THR A 258 -26.85 -7.85 -5.49
N GLY A 259 -26.43 -7.84 -4.23
CA GLY A 259 -26.22 -9.04 -3.41
C GLY A 259 -24.98 -9.85 -3.78
N ARG A 260 -24.18 -9.42 -4.76
CA ARG A 260 -23.08 -10.21 -5.34
C ARG A 260 -21.72 -9.73 -4.83
N GLY A 261 -20.92 -10.67 -4.34
CA GLY A 261 -19.49 -10.44 -4.10
C GLY A 261 -18.69 -10.44 -5.41
N CYS A 262 -17.38 -10.21 -5.30
CA CYS A 262 -16.45 -10.29 -6.42
C CYS A 262 -15.03 -10.63 -5.97
N HIS A 263 -14.21 -11.06 -6.91
CA HIS A 263 -12.76 -11.16 -6.74
C HIS A 263 -12.08 -10.01 -7.48
N ILE A 264 -11.26 -9.27 -6.75
CA ILE A 264 -10.41 -8.19 -7.25
C ILE A 264 -8.98 -8.73 -7.37
N ASP A 265 -8.48 -8.82 -8.59
CA ASP A 265 -7.07 -9.12 -8.90
C ASP A 265 -6.29 -7.79 -8.98
N ALA A 266 -5.59 -7.43 -7.92
CA ALA A 266 -4.84 -6.18 -7.81
C ALA A 266 -3.35 -6.41 -8.10
N THR A 267 -2.90 -5.94 -9.26
CA THR A 267 -1.53 -6.13 -9.75
C THR A 267 -0.71 -4.87 -9.60
N MET A 268 0.40 -4.96 -8.85
CA MET A 268 1.32 -3.85 -8.67
C MET A 268 1.90 -3.37 -10.00
N TYR A 269 2.26 -4.30 -10.89
CA TYR A 269 2.85 -3.96 -12.18
C TYR A 269 1.89 -3.08 -13.01
N GLU A 270 0.64 -3.51 -13.19
CA GLU A 270 -0.35 -2.75 -13.95
C GLU A 270 -0.70 -1.41 -13.29
N ILE A 271 -0.87 -1.39 -11.96
CA ILE A 271 -1.16 -0.16 -11.21
C ILE A 271 -0.02 0.85 -11.38
N CYS A 272 1.24 0.41 -11.34
CA CYS A 272 2.38 1.28 -11.61
C CYS A 272 2.41 1.80 -13.05
N VAL A 273 2.06 0.95 -14.04
CA VAL A 273 2.01 1.33 -15.47
C VAL A 273 0.90 2.34 -15.75
N GLN A 274 -0.28 2.22 -15.13
CA GLN A 274 -1.40 3.15 -15.33
C GLN A 274 -1.01 4.62 -15.09
N GLN A 275 -0.12 4.84 -14.11
CA GLN A 275 0.36 6.17 -13.74
C GLN A 275 1.36 6.77 -14.74
N MET A 276 1.80 5.99 -15.73
CA MET A 276 2.78 6.38 -16.75
C MET A 276 2.12 6.70 -18.11
N ARG A 277 0.79 6.85 -18.16
CA ARG A 277 0.03 7.07 -19.41
C ARG A 277 0.63 8.15 -20.33
N PRO A 278 1.04 9.34 -19.87
CA PRO A 278 1.63 10.35 -20.76
C PRO A 278 2.91 9.86 -21.46
N SER A 279 3.80 9.19 -20.73
CA SER A 279 5.03 8.64 -21.30
C SER A 279 4.75 7.49 -22.28
N LEU A 280 3.75 6.65 -21.98
CA LEU A 280 3.30 5.60 -22.90
C LEU A 280 2.70 6.20 -24.19
N ALA A 281 1.91 7.28 -24.08
CA ALA A 281 1.36 7.99 -25.22
C ALA A 281 2.46 8.58 -26.11
N ALA A 282 3.47 9.22 -25.51
CA ALA A 282 4.63 9.73 -26.22
C ALA A 282 5.42 8.61 -26.93
N ALA A 283 5.65 7.49 -26.25
CA ALA A 283 6.31 6.32 -26.84
C ALA A 283 5.53 5.72 -28.01
N LYS A 284 4.21 5.63 -27.87
CA LYS A 284 3.30 5.19 -28.94
C LYS A 284 3.34 6.12 -30.15
N ALA A 285 3.56 7.42 -29.94
CA ALA A 285 3.77 8.41 -30.98
C ALA A 285 5.19 8.39 -31.60
N GLY A 286 6.03 7.42 -31.23
CA GLY A 286 7.39 7.25 -31.74
C GLY A 286 8.45 8.10 -31.03
N GLN A 287 8.10 8.76 -29.93
CA GLN A 287 9.07 9.46 -29.09
C GLN A 287 9.75 8.47 -28.14
N ARG A 288 10.88 8.86 -27.55
CA ARG A 288 11.54 8.06 -26.51
C ARG A 288 11.66 8.89 -25.24
N PRO A 289 10.62 8.91 -24.37
CA PRO A 289 10.66 9.68 -23.13
C PRO A 289 11.93 9.38 -22.33
N GLN A 290 12.56 10.41 -21.80
CA GLN A 290 13.79 10.31 -21.01
C GLN A 290 13.58 10.89 -19.62
N ARG A 291 14.50 10.55 -18.71
CA ARG A 291 14.65 11.21 -17.41
C ARG A 291 14.86 12.70 -17.58
N SER A 292 14.24 13.50 -16.73
CA SER A 292 14.29 14.96 -16.77
C SER A 292 14.82 15.60 -15.48
N GLY A 293 15.33 14.79 -14.53
CA GLY A 293 15.71 15.29 -13.21
C GLY A 293 14.49 15.90 -12.50
N ASN A 294 14.64 17.13 -12.03
CA ASN A 294 13.56 17.89 -11.40
C ASN A 294 12.61 18.56 -12.40
N ALA A 295 12.90 18.55 -13.70
CA ALA A 295 12.03 19.17 -14.70
C ALA A 295 10.76 18.35 -14.94
N ALA A 296 9.67 19.02 -15.32
CA ALA A 296 8.37 18.43 -15.58
C ALA A 296 7.68 19.20 -16.71
N GLU A 297 6.90 18.47 -17.50
CA GLU A 297 6.12 19.05 -18.58
C GLU A 297 5.12 20.09 -18.05
N GLY A 298 5.01 21.22 -18.75
CA GLY A 298 4.10 22.31 -18.36
C GLY A 298 4.62 23.25 -17.26
N VAL A 299 5.81 22.99 -16.69
CA VAL A 299 6.46 23.91 -15.75
C VAL A 299 7.58 24.66 -16.47
N TYR A 300 7.55 26.00 -16.42
CA TYR A 300 8.49 26.84 -17.18
C TYR A 300 9.92 26.72 -16.65
N PHE A 301 10.09 26.77 -15.33
CA PHE A 301 11.37 26.56 -14.66
C PHE A 301 11.13 25.92 -13.30
N GLN A 302 11.90 24.90 -12.95
CA GLN A 302 11.91 24.37 -11.60
C GLN A 302 13.23 23.68 -11.27
N GLY A 303 13.55 23.60 -9.98
CA GLY A 303 14.74 22.94 -9.49
C GLY A 303 14.77 22.84 -7.97
N VAL A 304 15.80 22.15 -7.48
CA VAL A 304 16.14 22.05 -6.06
C VAL A 304 17.50 22.68 -5.89
N PHE A 305 17.61 23.62 -4.94
CA PHE A 305 18.79 24.45 -4.74
C PHE A 305 19.27 24.34 -3.29
N PRO A 306 20.60 24.33 -3.06
CA PRO A 306 21.13 24.24 -1.70
C PRO A 306 20.77 25.51 -0.92
N ALA A 307 20.52 25.33 0.37
CA ALA A 307 20.37 26.40 1.36
C ALA A 307 21.55 26.35 2.35
N SER A 308 21.65 27.35 3.22
CA SER A 308 22.68 27.35 4.25
C SER A 308 22.42 26.26 5.29
N GLY A 309 23.41 25.41 5.54
CA GLY A 309 23.32 24.31 6.51
C GLY A 309 23.86 23.01 5.92
N ASP A 310 23.84 21.95 6.72
CA ASP A 310 24.17 20.61 6.24
C ASP A 310 22.92 19.98 5.61
N ASP A 311 23.06 19.50 4.37
CA ASP A 311 22.00 18.87 3.57
C ASP A 311 20.65 19.63 3.54
N ARG A 312 20.68 20.97 3.54
CA ARG A 312 19.49 21.83 3.47
C ARG A 312 19.21 22.28 2.05
N TRP A 313 17.94 22.26 1.64
CA TRP A 313 17.54 22.58 0.28
C TRP A 313 16.18 23.28 0.19
N VAL A 314 15.99 24.04 -0.89
CA VAL A 314 14.69 24.59 -1.29
C VAL A 314 14.33 24.12 -2.69
N ALA A 315 13.07 23.74 -2.88
CA ALA A 315 12.48 23.52 -4.20
C ALA A 315 11.83 24.82 -4.68
N ILE A 316 12.13 25.26 -5.90
CA ILE A 316 11.61 26.50 -6.49
C ILE A 316 10.99 26.17 -7.84
N SER A 317 9.78 26.69 -8.09
CA SER A 317 9.07 26.57 -9.36
C SER A 317 8.55 27.93 -9.85
N ALA A 318 8.67 28.14 -11.15
CA ALA A 318 8.14 29.27 -11.90
C ALA A 318 7.31 28.72 -13.07
N PHE A 319 6.11 29.26 -13.26
CA PHE A 319 5.13 28.75 -14.23
C PHE A 319 5.03 29.62 -15.47
N SER A 320 5.66 30.80 -15.46
CA SER A 320 5.71 31.72 -16.59
C SER A 320 7.09 32.39 -16.72
N PRO A 321 7.41 32.99 -17.89
CA PRO A 321 8.57 33.88 -18.01
C PRO A 321 8.57 35.01 -16.97
N THR A 322 7.40 35.59 -16.69
CA THR A 322 7.26 36.66 -15.68
C THR A 322 7.66 36.19 -14.28
N ASP A 323 7.26 34.98 -13.88
CA ASP A 323 7.63 34.40 -12.59
C ASP A 323 9.14 34.18 -12.50
N LYS A 324 9.75 33.75 -13.61
CA LYS A 324 11.19 33.54 -13.72
C LYS A 324 11.96 34.86 -13.65
N ASP A 325 11.49 35.90 -14.32
CA ASP A 325 12.09 37.24 -14.27
C ASP A 325 12.00 37.82 -12.85
N ALA A 326 10.87 37.63 -12.16
CA ALA A 326 10.69 38.04 -10.77
C ALA A 326 11.64 37.27 -9.82
N LEU A 327 11.82 35.97 -10.04
CA LEU A 327 12.79 35.16 -9.31
C LEU A 327 14.21 35.71 -9.49
N VAL A 328 14.64 35.91 -10.75
CA VAL A 328 15.98 36.43 -11.07
C VAL A 328 16.19 37.85 -10.54
N ALA A 329 15.15 38.69 -10.48
CA ALA A 329 15.25 40.02 -9.87
C ALA A 329 15.60 39.97 -8.37
N ILE A 330 15.22 38.90 -7.66
CA ILE A 330 15.50 38.69 -6.23
C ILE A 330 16.83 37.95 -6.04
N THR A 331 17.04 36.88 -6.79
CA THR A 331 18.16 35.95 -6.59
C THR A 331 19.40 36.32 -7.39
N GLY A 332 19.26 37.15 -8.43
CA GLY A 332 20.21 37.19 -9.53
C GLY A 332 20.14 35.94 -10.42
N GLU A 333 20.97 35.90 -11.45
CA GLU A 333 21.04 34.77 -12.40
C GLU A 333 21.52 33.48 -11.73
N ASP A 334 22.42 33.59 -10.74
CA ASP A 334 22.93 32.45 -9.97
C ASP A 334 22.07 32.19 -8.73
N ILE A 335 20.92 31.52 -8.96
CA ILE A 335 19.97 31.16 -7.90
C ILE A 335 20.66 30.34 -6.81
N ALA A 336 21.53 29.38 -7.17
CA ALA A 336 22.18 28.50 -6.20
C ALA A 336 23.16 29.26 -5.29
N ALA A 337 23.92 30.23 -5.82
CA ALA A 337 24.77 31.08 -5.01
C ALA A 337 23.96 31.95 -4.03
N TRP A 338 22.79 32.44 -4.46
CA TRP A 338 21.91 33.22 -3.59
C TRP A 338 21.25 32.36 -2.49
N THR A 339 20.74 31.17 -2.82
CA THR A 339 20.06 30.30 -1.86
C THR A 339 21.05 29.68 -0.86
N SER A 340 22.24 29.26 -1.30
CA SER A 340 23.21 28.59 -0.41
C SER A 340 23.75 29.48 0.72
N ALA A 341 23.59 30.80 0.60
CA ALA A 341 23.98 31.77 1.62
C ALA A 341 22.87 32.06 2.65
N ARG A 342 21.70 31.45 2.54
CA ARG A 342 20.50 31.79 3.31
C ARG A 342 19.80 30.57 3.89
N GLU A 343 19.11 30.77 5.00
CA GLU A 343 18.33 29.72 5.66
C GLU A 343 17.07 29.39 4.83
N ASP A 344 16.70 28.11 4.77
CA ASP A 344 15.72 27.58 3.82
C ASP A 344 14.29 28.11 4.04
N HIS A 345 13.82 28.22 5.28
CA HIS A 345 12.51 28.78 5.58
C HIS A 345 12.44 30.27 5.27
N ALA A 346 13.52 31.01 5.50
CA ALA A 346 13.62 32.43 5.13
C ALA A 346 13.55 32.61 3.60
N ILE A 347 14.23 31.76 2.83
CA ILE A 347 14.13 31.75 1.36
C ILE A 347 12.68 31.49 0.94
N ALA A 348 12.07 30.42 1.47
CA ALA A 348 10.71 30.05 1.11
C ALA A 348 9.72 31.17 1.42
N ALA A 349 9.80 31.78 2.60
CA ALA A 349 8.95 32.90 3.00
C ALA A 349 9.14 34.14 2.09
N GLU A 350 10.39 34.51 1.76
CA GLU A 350 10.70 35.67 0.91
C GLU A 350 10.15 35.48 -0.51
N LEU A 351 10.35 34.30 -1.12
CA LEU A 351 9.86 34.01 -2.47
C LEU A 351 8.33 33.87 -2.51
N GLN A 352 7.72 33.21 -1.53
CA GLN A 352 6.27 33.07 -1.45
C GLN A 352 5.57 34.42 -1.27
N ALA A 353 6.17 35.37 -0.53
CA ALA A 353 5.60 36.70 -0.32
C ALA A 353 5.40 37.51 -1.61
N VAL A 354 6.14 37.18 -2.67
CA VAL A 354 5.99 37.79 -4.01
C VAL A 354 5.29 36.88 -5.01
N GLY A 355 4.73 35.75 -4.57
CA GLY A 355 3.97 34.81 -5.39
C GLY A 355 4.80 33.77 -6.14
N ILE A 356 6.10 33.62 -5.84
CA ILE A 356 6.94 32.57 -6.42
C ILE A 356 6.76 31.29 -5.58
N ALA A 357 6.47 30.17 -6.24
CA ALA A 357 6.34 28.89 -5.57
C ALA A 357 7.71 28.41 -5.07
N CYS A 358 7.88 28.38 -3.75
CA CYS A 358 9.07 27.85 -3.10
C CYS A 358 8.68 27.03 -1.88
N GLY A 359 9.32 25.89 -1.65
CA GLY A 359 9.14 25.06 -0.45
C GLY A 359 10.47 24.55 0.06
N VAL A 360 10.56 24.39 1.39
CA VAL A 360 11.69 23.72 2.03
C VAL A 360 11.64 22.23 1.72
N VAL A 361 12.78 21.64 1.35
CA VAL A 361 12.91 20.18 1.22
C VAL A 361 13.14 19.62 2.62
N GLN A 362 12.09 19.07 3.20
CA GLN A 362 12.11 18.57 4.57
C GLN A 362 12.68 17.15 4.66
N ASP A 363 13.45 16.89 5.71
CA ASP A 363 13.81 15.54 6.13
C ASP A 363 12.78 14.95 7.11
N ALA A 364 13.06 13.75 7.63
CA ALA A 364 12.15 13.08 8.57
C ALA A 364 12.04 13.78 9.93
N GLU A 365 13.11 14.42 10.40
CA GLU A 365 13.11 15.16 11.67
C GLU A 365 12.29 16.45 11.51
N ASP A 366 12.51 17.19 10.42
CA ASP A 366 11.70 18.37 10.07
C ASP A 366 10.20 18.04 10.06
N MET A 367 9.82 16.97 9.35
CA MET A 367 8.41 16.59 9.21
C MET A 367 7.74 16.23 10.54
N ILE A 368 8.48 15.62 11.48
CA ILE A 368 7.92 15.13 12.74
C ILE A 368 8.01 16.17 13.86
N GLU A 369 9.11 16.92 13.93
CA GLU A 369 9.42 17.80 15.05
C GLU A 369 9.24 19.28 14.71
N GLY A 370 9.46 19.67 13.45
CA GLY A 370 9.54 21.06 13.01
C GLY A 370 8.34 21.59 12.23
N ASP A 371 7.60 20.73 11.51
CA ASP A 371 6.55 21.18 10.59
C ASP A 371 5.25 21.60 11.32
N PRO A 372 4.91 22.91 11.32
CA PRO A 372 3.72 23.40 12.01
C PRO A 372 2.41 22.94 11.36
N GLN A 373 2.41 22.67 10.04
CA GLN A 373 1.25 22.19 9.32
C GLN A 373 0.98 20.72 9.64
N LEU A 374 2.01 19.87 9.68
CA LEU A 374 1.86 18.47 10.09
C LEU A 374 1.45 18.36 11.56
N ALA A 375 2.02 19.20 12.44
CA ALA A 375 1.59 19.31 13.83
C ALA A 375 0.13 19.74 13.95
N ALA A 376 -0.30 20.79 13.22
CA ALA A 376 -1.70 21.26 13.22
C ALA A 376 -2.69 20.24 12.65
N ARG A 377 -2.21 19.32 11.79
CA ARG A 377 -3.01 18.23 11.23
C ARG A 377 -3.02 16.97 12.08
N GLU A 378 -2.32 16.95 13.22
CA GLU A 378 -2.12 15.77 14.06
C GLU A 378 -1.59 14.59 13.21
N ALA A 379 -0.58 14.86 12.37
CA ALA A 379 -0.05 13.87 11.41
C ALA A 379 0.48 12.59 12.08
N LEU A 380 0.78 12.63 13.38
CA LEU A 380 1.07 11.47 14.21
C LEU A 380 -0.02 11.21 15.24
N VAL A 381 -0.51 9.97 15.29
CA VAL A 381 -1.33 9.45 16.39
C VAL A 381 -0.42 8.68 17.34
N MET A 382 -0.33 9.14 18.58
CA MET A 382 0.42 8.46 19.64
C MET A 382 -0.45 7.38 20.27
N LEU A 383 0.04 6.13 20.28
CA LEU A 383 -0.64 4.99 20.87
C LEU A 383 0.27 4.30 21.90
N GLU A 384 -0.31 3.90 23.03
CA GLU A 384 0.40 3.11 24.04
C GLU A 384 0.62 1.68 23.55
N HIS A 385 1.88 1.26 23.49
CA HIS A 385 2.27 -0.08 23.06
C HIS A 385 3.06 -0.81 24.16
N PRO A 386 2.67 -2.05 24.55
CA PRO A 386 3.27 -2.75 25.69
C PRO A 386 4.79 -2.90 25.66
N LEU A 387 5.38 -2.99 24.47
CA LEU A 387 6.82 -3.20 24.27
C LEU A 387 7.56 -1.99 23.66
N LEU A 388 6.83 -1.04 23.09
CA LEU A 388 7.43 0.13 22.41
C LEU A 388 7.22 1.44 23.20
N GLY A 389 6.45 1.40 24.29
CA GLY A 389 6.00 2.59 25.00
C GLY A 389 4.99 3.38 24.17
N THR A 390 4.93 4.70 24.41
CA THR A 390 4.14 5.61 23.60
C THR A 390 4.78 5.75 22.20
N PHE A 391 4.15 5.17 21.19
CA PHE A 391 4.69 5.07 19.83
C PHE A 391 3.83 5.85 18.84
N GLY A 392 4.48 6.58 17.91
CA GLY A 392 3.83 7.40 16.91
C GLY A 392 3.46 6.62 15.65
N HIS A 393 2.20 6.76 15.21
CA HIS A 393 1.71 6.19 13.97
C HIS A 393 1.29 7.30 13.02
N ILE A 394 1.69 7.22 11.75
CA ILE A 394 1.21 8.16 10.73
C ILE A 394 -0.32 8.09 10.67
N ALA A 395 -0.97 9.23 10.92
CA ALA A 395 -2.40 9.41 10.88
C ALA A 395 -2.90 9.30 9.43
N SER A 396 -4.18 8.95 9.26
CA SER A 396 -4.80 9.14 7.94
C SER A 396 -4.81 10.64 7.63
N PRO A 397 -4.33 11.06 6.44
CA PRO A 397 -4.39 12.47 6.05
C PRO A 397 -5.84 12.94 5.77
N MET A 398 -6.80 12.00 5.70
CA MET A 398 -8.21 12.28 5.47
C MET A 398 -8.91 12.65 6.79
N GLN A 399 -9.48 13.85 6.84
CA GLN A 399 -10.30 14.30 7.96
C GLN A 399 -11.79 14.26 7.57
N PHE A 400 -12.58 13.55 8.37
CA PHE A 400 -14.03 13.47 8.20
C PHE A 400 -14.69 14.54 9.08
N SER A 401 -15.56 15.37 8.50
CA SER A 401 -16.14 16.53 9.18
C SER A 401 -17.16 16.18 10.29
N ARG A 402 -17.70 14.96 10.27
CA ARG A 402 -18.76 14.51 11.19
C ARG A 402 -18.32 13.43 12.18
N ASP A 403 -17.32 12.62 11.82
CA ASP A 403 -16.94 11.44 12.59
C ASP A 403 -15.48 11.55 13.05
N GLY A 404 -15.28 11.61 14.36
CA GLY A 404 -13.98 11.44 14.98
C GLY A 404 -13.80 9.97 15.35
N PHE A 405 -13.13 9.21 14.51
CA PHE A 405 -12.71 7.84 14.83
C PHE A 405 -11.19 7.79 14.89
N ARG A 406 -10.65 7.02 15.84
CA ARG A 406 -9.21 6.88 16.07
C ARG A 406 -8.79 5.42 15.97
N PRO A 407 -7.60 5.15 15.42
CA PRO A 407 -7.06 3.80 15.41
C PRO A 407 -6.76 3.33 16.84
N PHE A 408 -6.71 2.02 17.03
CA PHE A 408 -6.12 1.42 18.23
C PHE A 408 -4.82 0.69 17.84
N ARG A 409 -3.96 0.42 18.83
CA ARG A 409 -2.62 -0.12 18.57
C ARG A 409 -2.67 -1.45 17.83
N ALA A 410 -1.57 -1.80 17.17
CA ALA A 410 -1.43 -3.13 16.61
C ALA A 410 -1.45 -4.22 17.70
N PRO A 411 -1.94 -5.43 17.37
CA PRO A 411 -2.01 -6.53 18.31
C PRO A 411 -0.68 -7.29 18.40
N GLY A 412 -0.36 -7.81 19.59
CA GLY A 412 0.64 -8.88 19.73
C GLY A 412 0.21 -10.13 18.96
N MET A 413 1.16 -10.98 18.58
CA MET A 413 0.89 -12.17 17.79
C MET A 413 -0.03 -13.11 18.55
N GLY A 414 -1.26 -13.18 18.07
CA GLY A 414 -2.26 -14.01 18.65
C GLY A 414 -2.92 -13.52 19.93
N GLU A 415 -2.79 -12.24 20.20
CA GLU A 415 -3.36 -11.61 21.40
C GLU A 415 -4.87 -11.89 21.58
N HIS A 416 -5.59 -12.20 20.50
CA HIS A 416 -7.05 -12.31 20.52
C HIS A 416 -7.59 -13.71 20.19
N HIS A 417 -6.78 -14.77 20.20
CA HIS A 417 -7.20 -16.12 19.78
C HIS A 417 -8.45 -16.63 20.48
N GLU A 418 -8.42 -16.65 21.82
CA GLU A 418 -9.50 -17.20 22.62
C GLU A 418 -10.77 -16.37 22.48
N GLU A 419 -10.62 -15.05 22.41
CA GLU A 419 -11.73 -14.13 22.22
C GLU A 419 -12.39 -14.32 20.85
N ILE A 420 -11.60 -14.46 19.78
CA ILE A 420 -12.08 -14.72 18.42
C ILE A 420 -12.76 -16.09 18.36
N ALA A 421 -12.12 -17.14 18.87
CA ALA A 421 -12.66 -18.49 18.88
C ALA A 421 -14.00 -18.57 19.63
N ARG A 422 -14.11 -17.87 20.77
CA ARG A 422 -15.33 -17.85 21.58
C ARG A 422 -16.44 -17.00 20.97
N GLN A 423 -16.14 -15.74 20.65
CA GLN A 423 -17.16 -14.74 20.28
C GLN A 423 -17.56 -14.83 18.81
N ILE A 424 -16.62 -15.11 17.91
CA ILE A 424 -16.87 -15.15 16.47
C ILE A 424 -17.17 -16.58 16.03
N CYS A 425 -16.34 -17.55 16.44
CA CYS A 425 -16.48 -18.93 16.00
C CYS A 425 -17.44 -19.77 16.87
N GLY A 426 -17.89 -19.26 18.03
CA GLY A 426 -18.81 -19.96 18.93
C GLY A 426 -18.22 -21.23 19.59
N ILE A 427 -16.89 -21.32 19.68
CA ILE A 427 -16.20 -22.49 20.23
C ILE A 427 -16.19 -22.40 21.77
N PRO A 428 -16.65 -23.44 22.50
CA PRO A 428 -16.59 -23.48 23.95
C PRO A 428 -15.15 -23.51 24.49
N ASP A 429 -14.93 -22.94 25.68
CA ASP A 429 -13.59 -22.83 26.31
C ASP A 429 -12.85 -24.17 26.41
N GLU A 430 -13.56 -25.27 26.72
CA GLU A 430 -12.97 -26.61 26.77
C GLU A 430 -12.40 -27.03 25.41
N ARG A 431 -13.13 -26.73 24.31
CA ARG A 431 -12.66 -27.06 22.95
C ARG A 431 -11.52 -26.13 22.53
N ILE A 432 -11.54 -24.85 22.91
CA ILE A 432 -10.42 -23.92 22.68
C ILE A 432 -9.13 -24.49 23.31
N ALA A 433 -9.20 -24.97 24.55
CA ALA A 433 -8.06 -25.60 25.23
C ALA A 433 -7.56 -26.85 24.49
N GLN A 434 -8.45 -27.69 23.96
CA GLN A 434 -8.09 -28.86 23.16
C GLN A 434 -7.41 -28.47 21.84
N LEU A 435 -7.90 -27.44 21.14
CA LEU A 435 -7.31 -26.93 19.90
C LEU A 435 -5.91 -26.35 20.17
N ALA A 436 -5.73 -25.65 21.29
CA ALA A 436 -4.42 -25.16 21.72
C ALA A 436 -3.42 -26.32 21.96
N GLN A 437 -3.84 -27.38 22.66
CA GLN A 437 -3.02 -28.57 22.87
C GLN A 437 -2.68 -29.28 21.55
N ALA A 438 -3.61 -29.28 20.59
CA ALA A 438 -3.39 -29.80 19.24
C ALA A 438 -2.50 -28.90 18.36
N GLY A 439 -2.06 -27.75 18.87
CA GLY A 439 -1.17 -26.83 18.17
C GLY A 439 -1.86 -26.01 17.07
N VAL A 440 -3.18 -25.83 17.14
CA VAL A 440 -3.94 -25.02 16.19
C VAL A 440 -3.51 -23.56 16.23
N PHE A 441 -3.24 -23.00 17.41
CA PHE A 441 -2.86 -21.60 17.63
C PHE A 441 -1.36 -21.28 17.44
N LYS A 442 -0.66 -22.13 16.69
CA LYS A 442 0.77 -21.97 16.38
C LYS A 442 1.02 -21.08 15.16
#